data_AF-A0AA36I6M6-F1
#
_entry.id   AF-A0AA36I6M6-F1
#
_cell.length_a   1.000
_cell.length_b   1.000
_cell.length_c   1.000
_cell.angle_alpha   90.00
_cell.angle_beta   90.00
_cell.angle_gamma   90.00
#
_symmetry.space_group_name_H-M   'P 1'
#
loop_
_entity.id
_entity.type
_entity.pdbx_description
1 polymer ?
#
loop_
_entity_poly.entity_id
_entity_poly.type
_entity_poly.pdbx_seq_one_letter_code
_entity_poly.pdbx_strand_id
1 'polypeptide(L)'
;MELTHSNPQLVPPETSLGAVSGTPLHRFLRGFQEGVFQEEVAQFVQDHAHHFAVLCVDGSYPLVWTELHNQYKELFDQQFEAILWFQDSSPEQFHESCRSLLAACENLPEDAELDVSDCRGAGVTVAAFRSFLCALTASEDFDRFLQVMFAACCGTLRPTLALPKDQPSARVVELAVPPGLGPGDLVRAQFLGQALELRVPQGCEAGMSFTATIDL
;
A
#
# COMPACT_ATOMS: atom_id res chain seq x y z
N MET A 1 8.52 19.62 -12.58
CA MET A 1 7.55 18.94 -11.69
C MET A 1 8.33 17.86 -10.98
N GLU A 2 8.73 18.11 -9.74
CA GLU A 2 9.33 17.07 -8.90
C GLU A 2 8.19 16.17 -8.41
N LEU A 3 8.06 14.99 -9.01
CA LEU A 3 7.23 13.94 -8.44
C LEU A 3 8.02 13.38 -7.26
N THR A 4 7.70 13.87 -6.06
CA THR A 4 8.10 13.20 -4.82
C THR A 4 7.40 11.84 -4.79
N HIS A 5 8.02 10.84 -5.41
CA HIS A 5 7.61 9.45 -5.33
C HIS A 5 7.89 8.95 -3.92
N SER A 6 7.03 9.37 -2.99
CA SER A 6 6.94 8.79 -1.66
C SER A 6 6.64 7.31 -1.84
N ASN A 7 7.59 6.47 -1.45
CA ASN A 7 7.43 5.02 -1.46
C ASN A 7 6.14 4.68 -0.67
N PRO A 8 5.15 3.98 -1.25
CA PRO A 8 3.93 3.63 -0.53
C PRO A 8 4.33 2.81 0.69
N GLN A 9 4.15 3.38 1.88
CA GLN A 9 4.54 2.72 3.13
C GLN A 9 3.54 1.60 3.40
N LEU A 10 4.05 0.37 3.42
CA LEU A 10 3.31 -0.85 3.76
C LEU A 10 2.77 -0.84 5.19
N VAL A 11 3.52 -0.20 6.09
CA VAL A 11 3.29 -0.20 7.53
C VAL A 11 3.56 1.22 8.04
N PRO A 12 2.81 1.71 9.05
CA PRO A 12 3.04 3.02 9.63
C PRO A 12 4.52 3.23 10.02
N PRO A 13 5.14 4.37 9.67
CA PRO A 13 6.55 4.60 9.91
C PRO A 13 6.86 4.74 11.40
N GLU A 14 8.07 4.37 11.82
CA GLU A 14 8.51 4.50 13.22
C GLU A 14 8.45 5.94 13.74
N THR A 15 8.57 6.94 12.85
CA THR A 15 8.41 8.35 13.23
C THR A 15 7.04 8.65 13.84
N SER A 16 6.01 7.86 13.51
CA SER A 16 4.66 7.98 14.08
C SER A 16 4.56 7.40 15.50
N LEU A 17 5.47 6.51 15.93
CA LEU A 17 5.49 5.95 17.30
C LEU A 17 5.74 7.01 18.36
N GLY A 18 6.64 7.95 18.06
CA GLY A 18 7.06 8.98 19.01
C GLY A 18 5.88 9.86 19.43
N ALA A 19 5.03 10.20 18.47
CA ALA A 19 3.86 11.04 18.70
C ALA A 19 2.82 10.38 19.60
N VAL A 20 2.59 9.07 19.47
CA VAL A 20 1.57 8.38 20.29
C VAL A 20 2.10 7.82 21.60
N SER A 21 3.39 8.01 21.91
CA SER A 21 4.04 7.34 23.02
C SER A 21 3.34 7.60 24.37
N GLY A 22 3.06 6.53 25.11
CA GLY A 22 2.35 6.59 26.39
C GLY A 22 0.82 6.49 26.28
N THR A 23 0.23 6.56 25.09
CA THR A 23 -1.20 6.26 24.87
C THR A 23 -1.43 4.74 24.76
N PRO A 24 -2.67 4.25 24.94
CA PRO A 24 -3.03 2.88 24.55
C PRO A 24 -2.71 2.60 23.07
N LEU A 25 -2.90 3.58 22.18
CA LEU A 25 -2.60 3.45 20.74
C LEU A 25 -1.12 3.17 20.45
N HIS A 26 -0.20 3.59 21.32
CA HIS A 26 1.21 3.26 21.17
C HIS A 26 1.45 1.75 21.06
N ARG A 27 0.73 0.97 21.86
CA ARG A 27 0.87 -0.49 21.87
C ARG A 27 0.33 -1.12 20.60
N PHE A 28 -0.75 -0.56 20.04
CA PHE A 28 -1.27 -0.99 18.75
C PHE A 28 -0.28 -0.73 17.62
N LEU A 29 0.25 0.50 17.55
CA LEU A 29 1.25 0.87 16.56
C LEU A 29 2.50 0.00 16.64
N ARG A 30 2.99 -0.21 17.87
CA ARG A 30 4.12 -1.09 18.11
C ARG A 30 3.84 -2.51 17.64
N GLY A 31 2.63 -3.03 17.86
CA GLY A 31 2.22 -4.35 17.39
C GLY A 31 2.28 -4.50 15.87
N PHE A 32 1.84 -3.50 15.11
CA PHE A 32 1.97 -3.50 13.65
C PHE A 32 3.42 -3.28 13.16
N GLN A 33 4.29 -2.79 14.04
CA GLN A 33 5.71 -2.61 13.75
C GLN A 33 6.58 -3.75 14.26
N GLU A 34 5.97 -4.80 14.81
CA GLU A 34 6.71 -6.00 15.16
C GLU A 34 7.31 -6.61 13.88
N GLY A 35 8.60 -6.94 13.94
CA GLY A 35 9.34 -7.39 12.77
C GLY A 35 8.70 -8.59 12.08
N VAL A 36 8.07 -9.49 12.84
CA VAL A 36 7.39 -10.68 12.31
C VAL A 36 6.24 -10.29 11.35
N PHE A 37 5.35 -9.39 11.76
CA PHE A 37 4.26 -8.96 10.90
C PHE A 37 4.75 -8.20 9.67
N GLN A 38 5.79 -7.35 9.82
CA GLN A 38 6.39 -6.66 8.68
C GLN A 38 7.00 -7.63 7.67
N GLU A 39 7.66 -8.69 8.15
CA GLU A 39 8.20 -9.75 7.33
C GLU A 39 7.10 -10.53 6.61
N GLU A 40 6.00 -10.86 7.30
CA GLU A 40 4.83 -11.52 6.70
C GLU A 40 4.20 -10.68 5.58
N VAL A 41 3.97 -9.39 5.84
CA VAL A 41 3.44 -8.46 4.83
C VAL A 41 4.40 -8.32 3.65
N ALA A 42 5.71 -8.20 3.91
CA ALA A 42 6.71 -8.10 2.86
C ALA A 42 6.76 -9.39 2.01
N GLN A 43 6.69 -10.55 2.66
CA GLN A 43 6.65 -11.86 2.02
C GLN A 43 5.40 -12.02 1.15
N PHE A 44 4.22 -11.66 1.68
CA PHE A 44 2.96 -11.67 0.92
C PHE A 44 3.07 -10.82 -0.35
N VAL A 45 3.58 -9.60 -0.21
CA VAL A 45 3.75 -8.68 -1.34
C VAL A 45 4.73 -9.26 -2.36
N GLN A 46 5.86 -9.81 -1.91
CA GLN A 46 6.85 -10.45 -2.78
C GLN A 46 6.25 -11.64 -3.56
N ASP A 47 5.49 -12.50 -2.90
CA ASP A 47 4.91 -13.71 -3.49
C ASP A 47 3.83 -13.38 -4.52
N HIS A 48 3.09 -12.29 -4.33
CA HIS A 48 1.93 -11.97 -5.15
C HIS A 48 2.09 -10.80 -6.11
N ALA A 49 3.15 -10.00 -6.00
CA ALA A 49 3.40 -8.83 -6.85
C ALA A 49 3.35 -9.15 -8.35
N HIS A 50 3.82 -10.34 -8.76
CA HIS A 50 3.86 -10.74 -10.17
C HIS A 50 2.47 -10.84 -10.82
N HIS A 51 1.39 -11.07 -10.04
CA HIS A 51 0.02 -11.04 -10.55
C HIS A 51 -0.42 -9.64 -11.03
N PHE A 52 0.31 -8.59 -10.65
CA PHE A 52 0.04 -7.20 -11.01
C PHE A 52 0.85 -6.73 -12.22
N ALA A 53 1.60 -7.62 -12.88
CA ALA A 53 2.28 -7.34 -14.15
C ALA A 53 1.34 -7.31 -15.36
N VAL A 54 0.07 -7.70 -15.18
CA VAL A 54 -0.95 -7.78 -16.23
C VAL A 54 -1.69 -6.45 -16.37
N LEU A 55 -1.89 -6.02 -17.62
CA LEU A 55 -2.65 -4.80 -17.95
C LEU A 55 -4.03 -5.13 -18.53
N CYS A 56 -5.06 -4.53 -17.95
CA CYS A 56 -6.42 -4.57 -18.48
C CYS A 56 -6.68 -3.29 -19.29
N VAL A 57 -6.88 -3.45 -20.60
CA VAL A 57 -7.00 -2.32 -21.55
C VAL A 57 -8.32 -1.56 -21.40
N ASP A 58 -9.32 -2.17 -20.78
CA ASP A 58 -10.63 -1.59 -20.49
C ASP A 58 -10.67 -0.83 -19.15
N GLY A 59 -9.55 -0.82 -18.40
CA GLY A 59 -9.47 -0.23 -17.07
C GLY A 59 -10.13 -1.07 -15.97
N SER A 60 -10.57 -2.29 -16.27
CA SER A 60 -11.03 -3.24 -15.25
C SER A 60 -9.86 -3.83 -14.46
N TYR A 61 -10.16 -4.54 -13.38
CA TYR A 61 -9.16 -5.27 -12.60
C TYR A 61 -9.42 -6.77 -12.67
N PRO A 62 -8.38 -7.61 -12.81
CA PRO A 62 -8.52 -9.05 -12.67
C PRO A 62 -9.16 -9.43 -11.32
N LEU A 63 -10.08 -10.40 -11.32
CA LEU A 63 -10.76 -10.85 -10.09
C LEU A 63 -9.78 -11.31 -9.00
N VAL A 64 -8.66 -11.90 -9.41
CA VAL A 64 -7.58 -12.33 -8.50
C VAL A 64 -7.00 -11.16 -7.69
N TRP A 65 -7.03 -9.92 -8.19
CA TRP A 65 -6.56 -8.76 -7.41
C TRP A 65 -7.45 -8.48 -6.21
N THR A 66 -8.77 -8.64 -6.36
CA THR A 66 -9.72 -8.51 -5.26
C THR A 66 -9.56 -9.64 -4.25
N GLU A 67 -9.32 -10.87 -4.72
CA GLU A 67 -9.05 -12.01 -3.84
C GLU A 67 -7.77 -11.80 -3.01
N LEU A 68 -6.70 -11.31 -3.64
CA LEU A 68 -5.45 -10.98 -2.97
C LEU A 68 -5.61 -9.80 -2.00
N HIS A 69 -6.42 -8.80 -2.33
CA HIS A 69 -6.72 -7.71 -1.40
C HIS A 69 -7.43 -8.21 -0.15
N ASN A 70 -8.38 -9.14 -0.29
CA ASN A 70 -9.07 -9.75 0.86
C ASN A 70 -8.09 -10.55 1.74
N GLN A 71 -7.16 -11.29 1.15
CA GLN A 71 -6.11 -12.00 1.91
C GLN A 71 -5.17 -11.03 2.61
N TYR A 72 -4.80 -9.93 1.94
CA TYR A 72 -4.00 -8.87 2.53
C TYR A 72 -4.70 -8.25 3.75
N LYS A 73 -6.00 -7.96 3.64
CA LYS A 73 -6.81 -7.49 4.76
C LYS A 73 -6.84 -8.48 5.92
N GLU A 74 -7.01 -9.77 5.62
CA GLU A 74 -7.04 -10.82 6.63
C GLU A 74 -5.75 -10.88 7.45
N LEU A 75 -4.58 -10.62 6.86
CA LEU A 75 -3.31 -10.49 7.60
C LEU A 75 -3.37 -9.36 8.63
N PHE A 76 -3.91 -8.20 8.24
CA PHE A 76 -4.05 -7.05 9.15
C PHE A 76 -5.07 -7.30 10.24
N ASP A 77 -6.19 -7.95 9.92
CA ASP A 77 -7.24 -8.32 10.88
C ASP A 77 -6.70 -9.31 11.92
N GLN A 78 -5.96 -10.34 11.49
CA GLN A 78 -5.32 -11.31 12.39
C GLN A 78 -4.31 -10.63 13.32
N GLN A 79 -3.46 -9.75 12.79
CA GLN A 79 -2.51 -9.00 13.61
C GLN A 79 -3.24 -8.06 14.58
N PHE A 80 -4.31 -7.41 14.13
CA PHE A 80 -5.12 -6.53 14.98
C PHE A 80 -5.76 -7.30 16.14
N GLU A 81 -6.34 -8.48 15.88
CA GLU A 81 -6.89 -9.36 16.91
C GLU A 81 -5.82 -9.84 17.90
N ALA A 82 -4.63 -10.22 17.40
CA ALA A 82 -3.51 -10.62 18.26
C ALA A 82 -3.07 -9.50 19.21
N ILE A 83 -3.00 -8.26 18.70
CA ILE A 83 -2.69 -7.07 19.48
C ILE A 83 -3.75 -6.79 20.54
N LEU A 84 -5.04 -6.88 20.18
CA LEU A 84 -6.16 -6.71 21.11
C LEU A 84 -6.09 -7.73 22.24
N TRP A 85 -5.86 -9.00 21.88
CA TRP A 85 -5.73 -10.10 22.83
C TRP A 85 -4.56 -9.88 23.80
N PHE A 86 -3.39 -9.49 23.29
CA PHE A 86 -2.21 -9.22 24.13
C PHE A 86 -2.42 -8.06 25.12
N GLN A 87 -3.26 -7.08 24.76
CA GLN A 87 -3.55 -5.92 25.59
C GLN A 87 -4.72 -6.11 26.56
N ASP A 88 -5.40 -7.26 26.53
CA ASP A 88 -6.65 -7.50 27.25
C ASP A 88 -7.71 -6.42 26.92
N SER A 89 -7.74 -5.99 25.66
CA SER A 89 -8.62 -4.92 25.16
C SER A 89 -9.68 -5.51 24.23
N SER A 90 -10.90 -4.99 24.30
CA SER A 90 -11.94 -5.33 23.33
C SER A 90 -11.91 -4.43 22.09
N PRO A 91 -12.44 -4.88 20.93
CA PRO A 91 -12.59 -4.04 19.75
C PRO A 91 -13.38 -2.75 20.03
N GLU A 92 -14.40 -2.82 20.88
CA GLU A 92 -15.23 -1.66 21.24
C GLU A 92 -14.43 -0.61 22.00
N GLN A 93 -13.55 -1.02 22.91
CA GLN A 93 -12.68 -0.11 23.66
C GLN A 93 -11.70 0.60 22.73
N PHE A 94 -11.13 -0.13 21.76
CA PHE A 94 -10.29 0.46 20.73
C PHE A 94 -11.07 1.47 19.89
N HIS A 95 -12.25 1.11 19.39
CA HIS A 95 -13.10 2.00 18.60
C HIS A 95 -13.56 3.24 19.37
N GLU A 96 -13.89 3.10 20.66
CA GLU A 96 -14.24 4.24 21.52
C GLU A 96 -13.04 5.18 21.68
N SER A 97 -11.83 4.63 21.87
CA SER A 97 -10.60 5.42 21.96
C SER A 97 -10.34 6.19 20.67
N CYS A 98 -10.47 5.53 19.51
CA CYS A 98 -10.32 6.18 18.20
C CYS A 98 -11.39 7.26 17.96
N ARG A 99 -12.66 6.99 18.33
CA ARG A 99 -13.75 7.98 18.20
C ARG A 99 -13.53 9.21 19.08
N SER A 100 -13.11 9.00 20.33
CA SER A 100 -12.80 10.09 21.26
C SER A 100 -11.67 10.98 20.74
N LEU A 101 -10.58 10.38 20.25
CA LEU A 101 -9.45 11.11 19.68
C LEU A 101 -9.82 11.82 18.36
N LEU A 102 -10.61 11.19 17.50
CA LEU A 102 -11.14 11.82 16.30
C LEU A 102 -11.99 13.05 16.60
N ALA A 103 -12.88 12.96 17.59
CA ALA A 103 -13.68 14.09 18.04
C ALA A 103 -12.82 15.21 18.63
N ALA A 104 -11.78 14.87 19.39
CA ALA A 104 -10.82 15.84 19.91
C ALA A 104 -10.01 16.54 18.81
N CYS A 105 -9.76 15.87 17.68
CA CYS A 105 -9.10 16.46 16.51
C CYS A 105 -10.02 17.38 15.68
N GLU A 106 -11.33 17.34 15.90
CA GLU A 106 -12.28 18.10 15.11
C GLU A 106 -12.07 19.60 15.37
N ASN A 107 -11.70 20.35 14.33
CA ASN A 107 -11.38 21.80 14.34
C ASN A 107 -10.00 22.19 14.89
N LEU A 108 -9.12 21.24 15.19
CA LEU A 108 -7.73 21.55 15.52
C LEU A 108 -6.86 21.62 14.25
N PRO A 109 -5.87 22.52 14.19
CA PRO A 109 -4.89 22.51 13.09
C PRO A 109 -3.98 21.28 13.17
N GLU A 110 -3.37 20.91 12.04
CA GLU A 110 -2.55 19.69 11.90
C GLU A 110 -1.34 19.66 12.88
N ASP A 111 -0.83 20.83 13.29
CA ASP A 111 0.28 21.00 14.23
C ASP A 111 -0.13 21.07 15.71
N ALA A 112 -1.44 21.10 16.02
CA ALA A 112 -1.91 21.12 17.39
C ALA A 112 -1.61 19.80 18.10
N GLU A 113 -1.19 19.90 19.37
CA GLU A 113 -1.04 18.77 20.27
C GLU A 113 -2.39 18.39 20.89
N LEU A 114 -2.68 17.09 20.89
CA LEU A 114 -3.85 16.50 21.54
C LEU A 114 -3.57 16.33 23.02
N ASP A 115 -4.40 16.97 23.85
CA ASP A 115 -4.40 16.75 25.30
C ASP A 115 -5.07 15.39 25.61
N VAL A 116 -4.26 14.34 25.58
CA VAL A 116 -4.67 13.01 26.04
C VAL A 116 -4.35 12.94 27.53
N SER A 117 -5.30 13.37 28.37
CA SER A 117 -5.12 13.66 29.81
C SER A 117 -4.50 12.53 30.66
N ASP A 118 -4.41 11.31 30.12
CA ASP A 118 -3.85 10.14 30.79
C ASP A 118 -2.39 9.81 30.38
N CYS A 119 -1.77 10.56 29.46
CA CYS A 119 -0.45 10.25 28.91
C CYS A 119 0.66 11.11 29.53
N ARG A 120 1.65 10.49 30.19
CA ARG A 120 2.86 11.16 30.70
C ARG A 120 3.94 11.39 29.62
N GLY A 121 3.53 11.49 28.35
CA GLY A 121 4.42 11.53 27.17
C GLY A 121 4.43 12.89 26.48
N ALA A 122 5.25 13.00 25.42
CA ALA A 122 5.15 14.10 24.47
C ALA A 122 3.76 14.08 23.82
N GLY A 123 3.18 15.25 23.57
CA GLY A 123 1.83 15.37 22.99
C GLY A 123 1.74 14.72 21.61
N VAL A 124 0.60 14.09 21.31
CA VAL A 124 0.31 13.54 19.98
C VAL A 124 -0.15 14.70 19.10
N THR A 125 0.50 14.98 17.97
CA THR A 125 -0.03 15.98 17.04
C THR A 125 -1.22 15.44 16.25
N VAL A 126 -2.15 16.31 15.85
CA VAL A 126 -3.28 15.94 14.99
C VAL A 126 -2.81 15.27 13.70
N ALA A 127 -1.78 15.81 13.06
CA ALA A 127 -1.19 15.22 11.85
C ALA A 127 -0.69 13.80 12.07
N ALA A 128 0.01 13.54 13.19
CA ALA A 128 0.52 12.22 13.49
C ALA A 128 -0.61 11.21 13.74
N PHE A 129 -1.66 11.62 14.46
CA PHE A 129 -2.83 10.78 14.70
C PHE A 129 -3.60 10.47 13.40
N ARG A 130 -3.79 11.46 12.52
CA ARG A 130 -4.40 11.25 11.20
C ARG A 130 -3.57 10.34 10.31
N SER A 131 -2.25 10.55 10.29
CA SER A 131 -1.33 9.68 9.58
C SER A 131 -1.39 8.25 10.12
N PHE A 132 -1.55 8.09 11.43
CA PHE A 132 -1.74 6.78 12.06
C PHE A 132 -3.03 6.11 11.57
N LEU A 133 -4.18 6.80 11.65
CA LEU A 133 -5.44 6.24 11.20
C LEU A 133 -5.41 5.90 9.71
N CYS A 134 -4.85 6.79 8.88
CA CYS A 134 -4.65 6.53 7.47
C CYS A 134 -3.78 5.30 7.20
N ALA A 135 -2.78 5.03 8.03
CA ALA A 135 -1.94 3.85 7.89
C ALA A 135 -2.65 2.58 8.39
N LEU A 136 -3.41 2.68 9.47
CA LEU A 136 -4.19 1.57 10.02
C LEU A 136 -5.31 1.13 9.06
N THR A 137 -5.97 2.07 8.42
CA THR A 137 -7.02 1.80 7.42
C THR A 137 -6.47 1.65 6.01
N ALA A 138 -5.14 1.64 5.82
CA ALA A 138 -4.55 1.51 4.50
C ALA A 138 -4.84 0.13 3.89
N SER A 139 -5.00 -0.91 4.71
CA SER A 139 -5.41 -2.25 4.27
C SER A 139 -6.80 -2.27 3.65
N GLU A 140 -7.70 -1.37 4.05
CA GLU A 140 -9.06 -1.27 3.50
C GLU A 140 -9.10 -0.54 2.14
N ASP A 141 -8.07 0.24 1.84
CA ASP A 141 -8.00 1.07 0.63
C ASP A 141 -7.42 0.24 -0.53
N PHE A 142 -8.31 -0.21 -1.43
CA PHE A 142 -7.92 -1.01 -2.58
C PHE A 142 -6.92 -0.28 -3.48
N ASP A 143 -7.06 1.04 -3.68
CA ASP A 143 -6.15 1.80 -4.54
C ASP A 143 -4.74 1.88 -3.94
N ARG A 144 -4.64 2.01 -2.61
CA ARG A 144 -3.34 1.94 -1.92
C ARG A 144 -2.72 0.55 -1.99
N PHE A 145 -3.52 -0.49 -1.81
CA PHE A 145 -3.08 -1.86 -2.01
C PHE A 145 -2.52 -2.06 -3.43
N LEU A 146 -3.23 -1.56 -4.46
CA LEU A 146 -2.73 -1.59 -5.83
C LEU A 146 -1.39 -0.86 -5.95
N GLN A 147 -1.26 0.36 -5.42
CA GLN A 147 0.00 1.11 -5.44
C GLN A 147 1.16 0.34 -4.82
N VAL A 148 0.93 -0.35 -3.70
CA VAL A 148 1.89 -1.21 -3.04
C VAL A 148 2.31 -2.36 -3.95
N MET A 149 1.36 -3.14 -4.45
CA MET A 149 1.64 -4.33 -5.26
C MET A 149 2.30 -3.96 -6.58
N PHE A 150 1.89 -2.85 -7.16
CA PHE A 150 2.53 -2.23 -8.30
C PHE A 150 3.96 -1.81 -7.98
N ALA A 151 4.20 -1.05 -6.92
CA ALA A 151 5.54 -0.67 -6.51
C ALA A 151 6.45 -1.89 -6.25
N ALA A 152 5.88 -3.00 -5.76
CA ALA A 152 6.55 -4.27 -5.54
C ALA A 152 6.91 -4.98 -6.84
N CYS A 153 5.94 -5.11 -7.75
CA CYS A 153 6.13 -5.67 -9.09
C CYS A 153 7.18 -4.87 -9.86
N CYS A 154 7.27 -3.58 -9.54
CA CYS A 154 8.24 -2.67 -10.09
C CYS A 154 9.65 -2.83 -9.48
N GLY A 155 9.81 -3.53 -8.36
CA GLY A 155 11.06 -3.48 -7.59
C GLY A 155 11.41 -2.06 -7.11
N THR A 156 10.42 -1.15 -7.08
CA THR A 156 10.56 0.20 -6.52
C THR A 156 10.34 0.22 -5.02
N LEU A 157 9.66 -0.79 -4.47
CA LEU A 157 9.69 -1.04 -3.03
C LEU A 157 11.13 -1.29 -2.63
N ARG A 158 11.71 -0.38 -1.85
CA ARG A 158 12.99 -0.62 -1.20
C ARG A 158 12.84 -1.89 -0.37
N PRO A 159 13.60 -2.96 -0.67
CA PRO A 159 13.70 -4.07 0.27
C PRO A 159 14.32 -3.49 1.55
N THR A 160 13.67 -3.68 2.69
CA THR A 160 14.22 -3.31 4.00
C THR A 160 15.55 -4.03 4.28
N LEU A 161 15.82 -5.10 3.52
CA LEU A 161 17.07 -5.84 3.47
C LEU A 161 17.90 -5.40 2.26
N ALA A 162 19.00 -4.68 2.51
CA ALA A 162 19.91 -4.17 1.48
C ALA A 162 20.49 -5.32 0.61
N LEU A 163 19.92 -5.52 -0.58
CA LEU A 163 20.47 -6.35 -1.65
C LEU A 163 21.22 -5.49 -2.69
N PRO A 164 22.22 -6.05 -3.39
CA PRO A 164 23.07 -5.31 -4.32
C PRO A 164 22.32 -4.75 -5.54
N LYS A 165 22.68 -3.52 -5.92
CA LYS A 165 21.94 -2.58 -6.79
C LYS A 165 22.06 -2.78 -8.32
N ASP A 166 22.61 -3.89 -8.81
CA ASP A 166 22.99 -4.01 -10.23
C ASP A 166 21.97 -4.72 -11.14
N GLN A 167 20.67 -4.61 -10.86
CA GLN A 167 19.64 -5.19 -11.72
C GLN A 167 19.12 -4.15 -12.74
N PRO A 168 19.19 -4.41 -14.06
CA PRO A 168 18.68 -3.48 -15.07
C PRO A 168 17.18 -3.26 -14.89
N SER A 169 16.74 -2.00 -14.92
CA SER A 169 15.35 -1.55 -14.69
C SER A 169 14.39 -1.83 -15.85
N ALA A 170 14.85 -2.58 -16.87
CA ALA A 170 14.05 -2.98 -18.00
C ALA A 170 12.92 -3.91 -17.54
N ARG A 171 11.67 -3.47 -17.72
CA ARG A 171 10.49 -4.20 -17.22
C ARG A 171 9.70 -4.80 -18.35
N VAL A 172 9.20 -6.01 -18.14
CA VAL A 172 8.52 -6.81 -19.15
C VAL A 172 7.04 -6.81 -18.80
N VAL A 173 6.19 -6.18 -19.63
CA VAL A 173 4.72 -6.15 -19.45
C VAL A 173 4.04 -6.96 -20.55
N GLU A 174 2.95 -7.65 -20.19
CA GLU A 174 2.10 -8.38 -21.14
C GLU A 174 0.84 -7.57 -21.45
N LEU A 175 0.58 -7.32 -22.73
CA LEU A 175 -0.57 -6.57 -23.22
C LEU A 175 -1.38 -7.38 -24.22
N ALA A 176 -2.70 -7.42 -24.04
CA ALA A 176 -3.62 -7.91 -25.05
C ALA A 176 -3.89 -6.82 -26.11
N VAL A 177 -3.89 -7.20 -27.39
CA VAL A 177 -4.21 -6.31 -28.51
C VAL A 177 -5.73 -6.10 -28.57
N PRO A 178 -6.22 -4.85 -28.43
CA PRO A 178 -7.65 -4.55 -28.51
C PRO A 178 -8.27 -4.89 -29.89
N PRO A 179 -9.59 -5.14 -29.94
CA PRO A 179 -10.30 -5.28 -31.21
C PRO A 179 -10.12 -4.08 -32.13
N GLY A 180 -9.80 -4.34 -33.39
CA GLY A 180 -9.62 -3.30 -34.41
C GLY A 180 -8.22 -2.69 -34.51
N LEU A 181 -7.30 -3.09 -33.62
CA LEU A 181 -5.88 -2.76 -33.74
C LEU A 181 -5.10 -3.96 -34.29
N GLY A 182 -4.09 -3.68 -35.12
CA GLY A 182 -3.22 -4.68 -35.72
C GLY A 182 -1.75 -4.27 -35.71
N PRO A 183 -0.88 -5.04 -36.38
CA PRO A 183 0.55 -4.79 -36.42
C PRO A 183 0.93 -3.36 -36.84
N GLY A 184 1.71 -2.68 -35.99
CA GLY A 184 2.18 -1.31 -36.22
C GLY A 184 1.29 -0.22 -35.62
N ASP A 185 0.06 -0.55 -35.20
CA ASP A 185 -0.82 0.40 -34.51
C ASP A 185 -0.32 0.72 -33.10
N LEU A 186 -0.76 1.85 -32.57
CA LEU A 186 -0.47 2.28 -31.20
C LEU A 186 -1.58 1.81 -30.26
N VAL A 187 -1.20 1.03 -29.26
CA VAL A 187 -2.03 0.69 -28.11
C VAL A 187 -1.74 1.68 -27.00
N ARG A 188 -2.80 2.30 -26.48
CA ARG A 188 -2.76 3.08 -25.25
C ARG A 188 -3.17 2.18 -24.10
N ALA A 189 -2.26 1.98 -23.15
CA ALA A 189 -2.53 1.23 -21.93
C ALA A 189 -2.15 2.07 -20.72
N GLN A 190 -2.84 1.86 -19.59
CA GLN A 190 -2.50 2.53 -18.35
C GLN A 190 -1.73 1.57 -17.45
N PHE A 191 -0.47 1.86 -17.16
CA PHE A 191 0.37 1.09 -16.26
C PHE A 191 0.82 1.98 -15.11
N LEU A 192 0.54 1.57 -13.87
CA LEU A 192 0.91 2.34 -12.67
C LEU A 192 0.34 3.78 -12.67
N GLY A 193 -0.86 3.95 -13.24
CA GLY A 193 -1.47 5.28 -13.42
C GLY A 193 -0.86 6.13 -14.54
N GLN A 194 0.21 5.67 -15.20
CA GLN A 194 0.81 6.34 -16.36
C GLN A 194 0.25 5.79 -17.66
N ALA A 195 -0.07 6.69 -18.60
CA ALA A 195 -0.46 6.30 -19.94
C ALA A 195 0.78 5.92 -20.76
N LEU A 196 0.84 4.68 -21.23
CA LEU A 196 1.88 4.16 -22.11
C LEU A 196 1.35 4.02 -23.52
N GLU A 197 2.15 4.43 -24.50
CA GLU A 197 1.89 4.18 -25.91
C GLU A 197 2.86 3.11 -26.42
N LEU A 198 2.34 1.93 -26.73
CA LEU A 198 3.12 0.78 -27.18
C LEU A 198 2.70 0.40 -28.60
N ARG A 199 3.66 0.09 -29.47
CA ARG A 199 3.36 -0.40 -30.82
C ARG A 199 3.10 -1.90 -30.82
N VAL A 200 2.04 -2.31 -31.49
CA VAL A 200 1.74 -3.73 -31.71
C VAL A 200 2.83 -4.35 -32.59
N PRO A 201 3.52 -5.41 -32.13
CA PRO A 201 4.52 -6.11 -32.93
C PRO A 201 3.93 -6.74 -34.18
N GLN A 202 4.79 -7.04 -35.16
CA GLN A 202 4.39 -7.80 -36.34
C GLN A 202 3.93 -9.21 -35.96
N GLY A 203 2.79 -9.63 -36.51
CA GLY A 203 2.19 -10.95 -36.25
C GLY A 203 1.25 -11.03 -35.05
N CYS A 204 1.04 -9.93 -34.32
CA CYS A 204 0.02 -9.86 -33.26
C CYS A 204 -1.27 -9.25 -33.81
N GLU A 205 -2.39 -9.97 -33.70
CA GLU A 205 -3.71 -9.53 -34.11
C GLU A 205 -4.62 -9.27 -32.90
N ALA A 206 -5.77 -8.63 -33.13
CA ALA A 206 -6.79 -8.41 -32.11
C ALA A 206 -7.09 -9.70 -31.30
N GLY A 207 -7.03 -9.57 -29.98
CA GLY A 207 -7.23 -10.68 -29.03
C GLY A 207 -5.96 -11.49 -28.69
N MET A 208 -4.83 -11.26 -29.38
CA MET A 208 -3.55 -11.86 -29.00
C MET A 208 -2.85 -11.02 -27.91
N SER A 209 -1.98 -11.65 -27.12
CA SER A 209 -1.10 -10.96 -26.18
C SER A 209 0.31 -10.82 -26.73
N PHE A 210 1.00 -9.73 -26.39
CA PHE A 210 2.42 -9.56 -26.65
C PHE A 210 3.13 -8.99 -25.43
N THR A 211 4.44 -9.18 -25.41
CA THR A 211 5.29 -8.70 -24.33
C THR A 211 6.11 -7.50 -24.77
N ALA A 212 6.13 -6.43 -23.98
CA ALA A 212 6.92 -5.23 -24.25
C ALA A 212 7.90 -4.95 -23.11
N THR A 213 9.10 -4.49 -23.47
CA THR A 213 10.06 -3.97 -22.50
C THR A 213 9.88 -2.46 -22.35
N ILE A 214 9.63 -1.99 -21.13
CA ILE A 214 9.52 -0.58 -20.79
C ILE A 214 10.74 -0.19 -19.97
N ASP A 215 11.42 0.86 -20.42
CA ASP A 215 12.42 1.56 -19.64
C ASP A 215 11.70 2.65 -18.82
N LEU A 216 11.70 2.48 -17.50
CA LEU A 216 11.18 3.46 -16.52
C LEU A 216 12.32 4.28 -15.91
#